data_AF-A0A7C7GY91-F1
#
_entry.id   AF-A0A7C7GY91-F1
#
_cell.length_a   1.000
_cell.length_b   1.000
_cell.length_c   1.000
_cell.angle_alpha   90.00
_cell.angle_beta   90.00
_cell.angle_gamma   90.00
#
_symmetry.space_group_name_H-M   'P 1'
#
loop_
_entity.id
_entity.type
_entity.pdbx_description
1 polymer ?
#
loop_
_entity_poly.entity_id
_entity_poly.type
_entity_poly.pdbx_seq_one_letter_code
_entity_poly.pdbx_strand_id
1 'polypeptide(L)'
;MALTHNQWAVVAITVTLCLAGTYSIAGSIMSTAIDYEDGASDILDDDTLYNEDPDDFDEDGLSDRLERNTYGTDPYDPDTDGDGMTDGYEVHAGLNPLDSGDAGLDDIITETETDTGDDNSGSDETWPDPDNGPLGDPDKDGLVNIEEMELGTDPRRNDTDGDGLNDKWESLYTFDMVTQSGDLTLFDPLNGNWDCVLLDPESEANLEQTYGSELWDSLENFAGQHSCDQVLDFDSDTLANFAEESYGTNPLAEDSDGDLIGDQVEVAMGSILLEVVCGKAVINGPTKDGPFTTLL
;
A
#
# COMPACT_ATOMS: atom_id res chain seq x y z
N MET A 1 -71.59 -47.86 -13.15
CA MET A 1 -70.55 -48.57 -13.93
C MET A 1 -69.27 -48.52 -13.11
N ALA A 2 -68.58 -49.64 -12.93
CA ALA A 2 -67.28 -49.64 -12.26
C ALA A 2 -66.20 -49.19 -13.25
N LEU A 3 -65.36 -48.22 -12.85
CA LEU A 3 -64.22 -47.78 -13.64
C LEU A 3 -63.16 -48.88 -13.68
N THR A 4 -62.49 -49.05 -14.83
CA THR A 4 -61.38 -50.00 -14.97
C THR A 4 -60.14 -49.49 -14.23
N HIS A 5 -59.19 -50.38 -13.92
CA HIS A 5 -58.00 -50.03 -13.14
C HIS A 5 -57.21 -48.84 -13.73
N ASN A 6 -57.10 -48.79 -15.05
CA ASN A 6 -56.42 -47.70 -15.76
C ASN A 6 -57.19 -46.36 -15.67
N GLN A 7 -58.53 -46.40 -15.57
CA GLN A 7 -59.33 -45.19 -15.35
C GLN A 7 -59.17 -44.65 -13.92
N TRP A 8 -59.04 -45.53 -12.92
CA TRP A 8 -58.69 -45.10 -11.55
C TRP A 8 -57.31 -44.45 -11.47
N ALA A 9 -56.32 -44.96 -12.21
CA ALA A 9 -54.99 -44.36 -12.28
C ALA A 9 -55.02 -42.93 -12.86
N VAL A 10 -55.76 -42.71 -13.96
CA VAL A 10 -55.92 -41.37 -14.56
C VAL A 10 -56.61 -40.41 -13.58
N VAL A 11 -57.68 -40.84 -12.90
CA VAL A 11 -58.37 -40.02 -11.91
C VAL A 11 -57.43 -39.63 -10.77
N ALA A 12 -56.66 -40.60 -10.22
CA ALA A 12 -55.70 -40.33 -9.14
C ALA A 12 -54.65 -39.28 -9.54
N ILE A 13 -54.08 -39.38 -10.75
CA ILE A 13 -53.10 -38.43 -11.27
C ILE A 13 -53.72 -37.04 -11.49
N THR A 14 -54.94 -36.95 -12.04
CA THR A 14 -55.60 -35.64 -12.20
C THR A 14 -55.93 -34.97 -10.87
N VAL A 15 -56.30 -35.74 -9.84
CA VAL A 15 -56.57 -35.19 -8.51
C VAL A 15 -55.29 -34.70 -7.83
N THR A 16 -54.16 -35.42 -7.93
CA THR A 16 -52.89 -34.94 -7.37
C THR A 16 -52.35 -33.71 -8.10
N LEU A 17 -52.48 -33.62 -9.42
CA LEU A 17 -52.09 -32.42 -10.18
C LEU A 17 -52.95 -31.19 -9.82
N CYS A 18 -54.27 -31.35 -9.67
CA CYS A 18 -55.13 -30.26 -9.19
C CYS A 18 -54.79 -29.84 -7.75
N LEU A 19 -54.55 -30.81 -6.86
CA LEU A 19 -54.19 -30.52 -5.46
C LEU A 19 -52.85 -29.77 -5.37
N ALA A 20 -51.83 -30.22 -6.12
CA ALA A 20 -50.53 -29.55 -6.19
C ALA A 20 -50.67 -28.10 -6.67
N GLY A 21 -51.43 -27.85 -7.74
CA GLY A 21 -51.70 -26.50 -8.23
C GLY A 21 -52.38 -25.60 -7.19
N THR A 22 -53.30 -26.13 -6.39
CA THR A 22 -53.93 -25.34 -5.31
C THR A 22 -52.98 -25.03 -4.14
N TYR A 23 -52.04 -25.91 -3.82
CA TYR A 23 -51.02 -25.64 -2.78
C TYR A 23 -50.01 -24.58 -3.22
N SER A 24 -49.57 -24.59 -4.49
CA SER A 24 -48.69 -23.55 -5.02
C SER A 24 -49.32 -22.16 -4.94
N ILE A 25 -50.59 -22.03 -5.33
CA ILE A 25 -51.32 -20.75 -5.25
C ILE A 25 -51.53 -20.34 -3.79
N ALA A 26 -51.94 -21.26 -2.91
CA ALA A 26 -52.16 -20.95 -1.48
C ALA A 26 -50.90 -20.42 -0.77
N GLY A 27 -49.71 -20.94 -1.11
CA GLY A 27 -48.43 -20.42 -0.62
C GLY A 27 -48.22 -18.96 -1.04
N SER A 28 -48.46 -18.63 -2.31
CA SER A 28 -48.27 -17.28 -2.86
C SER A 28 -49.21 -16.22 -2.29
N ILE A 29 -50.45 -16.57 -1.92
CA ILE A 29 -51.40 -15.61 -1.29
C ILE A 29 -51.21 -15.48 0.23
N MET A 30 -50.52 -16.43 0.87
CA MET A 30 -50.24 -16.34 2.31
C MET A 30 -48.93 -15.58 2.59
N SER A 31 -47.97 -15.57 1.66
CA SER A 31 -46.81 -14.68 1.70
C SER A 31 -47.13 -13.20 1.46
N THR A 32 -48.28 -12.87 0.86
CA THR A 32 -48.74 -11.48 0.64
C THR A 32 -49.75 -11.01 1.70
N ALA A 33 -49.89 -11.75 2.80
CA ALA A 33 -50.80 -11.43 3.90
C ALA A 33 -50.06 -11.30 5.25
N ILE A 34 -48.73 -11.19 5.20
CA ILE A 34 -47.92 -10.63 6.28
C ILE A 34 -47.75 -9.15 5.94
N ASP A 35 -48.15 -8.31 6.88
CA ASP A 35 -48.00 -6.85 6.81
C ASP A 35 -46.49 -6.55 6.90
N TYR A 36 -45.86 -6.35 5.75
CA TYR A 36 -44.54 -5.74 5.72
C TYR A 36 -44.75 -4.24 5.93
N GLU A 37 -44.41 -3.76 7.14
CA GLU A 37 -44.13 -2.34 7.36
C GLU A 37 -43.21 -1.85 6.22
N ASP A 38 -43.64 -0.80 5.53
CA ASP A 38 -42.95 -0.32 4.35
C ASP A 38 -41.67 0.39 4.80
N GLY A 39 -40.53 -0.29 4.66
CA GLY A 39 -39.20 0.23 5.04
C GLY A 39 -38.80 1.52 4.32
N ALA A 40 -39.60 1.99 3.36
CA ALA A 40 -39.50 3.34 2.81
C ALA A 40 -39.88 4.46 3.81
N SER A 41 -40.56 4.14 4.93
CA SER A 41 -40.90 5.14 5.95
C SER A 41 -39.71 5.59 6.80
N ASP A 42 -38.68 4.75 6.96
CA ASP A 42 -37.41 5.08 7.64
C ASP A 42 -36.43 5.82 6.71
N ILE A 43 -36.81 6.02 5.44
CA ILE A 43 -35.97 6.67 4.41
C ILE A 43 -36.47 8.09 4.09
N LEU A 44 -37.65 8.49 4.61
CA LEU A 44 -38.33 9.73 4.21
C LEU A 44 -38.93 10.54 5.39
N ASP A 45 -38.34 10.43 6.58
CA ASP A 45 -38.59 11.35 7.70
C ASP A 45 -37.33 11.43 8.59
N ASP A 46 -36.24 12.03 8.07
CA ASP A 46 -35.53 13.14 8.76
C ASP A 46 -34.38 13.72 7.89
N ASP A 47 -34.57 14.92 7.33
CA ASP A 47 -33.53 15.71 6.61
C ASP A 47 -32.67 16.56 7.58
N THR A 48 -32.55 16.11 8.84
CA THR A 48 -31.86 16.80 9.94
C THR A 48 -31.11 15.87 10.90
N LEU A 49 -30.92 14.59 10.56
CA LEU A 49 -30.24 13.61 11.42
C LEU A 49 -28.86 13.22 10.87
N TYR A 50 -27.84 13.55 11.68
CA TYR A 50 -26.50 12.97 11.66
C TYR A 50 -25.60 13.36 10.47
N ASN A 51 -25.46 14.67 10.25
CA ASN A 51 -24.13 15.29 10.29
C ASN A 51 -23.73 15.49 11.77
N GLU A 52 -23.71 14.41 12.55
CA GLU A 52 -22.87 14.37 13.72
C GLU A 52 -21.52 13.93 13.18
N ASP A 53 -20.48 14.66 13.58
CA ASP A 53 -19.13 14.13 13.55
C ASP A 53 -19.21 12.72 14.17
N PRO A 54 -18.52 11.71 13.59
CA PRO A 54 -18.37 10.46 14.34
C PRO A 54 -17.89 10.81 15.75
N ASP A 55 -18.54 10.26 16.77
CA ASP A 55 -17.91 10.22 18.09
C ASP A 55 -16.50 9.60 17.87
N ASP A 56 -15.50 10.29 18.41
CA ASP A 56 -14.06 10.03 18.35
C ASP A 56 -13.60 10.57 19.71
N PHE A 57 -13.52 9.67 20.69
CA PHE A 57 -13.51 10.03 22.11
C PHE A 57 -12.09 10.26 22.67
N ASP A 58 -11.08 9.78 21.97
CA ASP A 58 -9.65 9.91 22.22
C ASP A 58 -8.91 10.83 21.22
N GLU A 59 -9.60 11.30 20.17
CA GLU A 59 -9.13 12.28 19.17
C GLU A 59 -8.01 11.75 18.26
N ASP A 60 -8.05 10.45 17.93
CA ASP A 60 -7.03 9.73 17.16
C ASP A 60 -7.27 9.71 15.63
N GLY A 61 -8.48 10.07 15.19
CA GLY A 61 -8.91 10.11 13.80
C GLY A 61 -9.77 8.93 13.34
N LEU A 62 -9.97 7.92 14.20
CA LEU A 62 -10.84 6.78 13.99
C LEU A 62 -12.16 6.96 14.76
N SER A 63 -13.28 6.60 14.15
CA SER A 63 -14.57 6.76 14.83
C SER A 63 -14.88 5.62 15.80
N ASP A 64 -15.47 5.94 16.96
CA ASP A 64 -16.12 5.06 17.96
C ASP A 64 -16.88 3.86 17.39
N ARG A 65 -17.45 4.06 16.20
CA ARG A 65 -18.28 3.08 15.49
C ARG A 65 -17.45 2.18 14.60
N LEU A 66 -16.39 2.69 13.97
CA LEU A 66 -15.46 1.87 13.18
C LEU A 66 -14.63 1.00 14.10
N GLU A 67 -14.02 1.58 15.13
CA GLU A 67 -13.32 0.88 16.21
C GLU A 67 -14.08 -0.35 16.72
N ARG A 68 -15.18 -0.14 17.45
CA ARG A 68 -15.92 -1.24 18.12
C ARG A 68 -16.59 -2.25 17.18
N ASN A 69 -16.84 -1.92 15.92
CA ASN A 69 -17.57 -2.81 14.99
C ASN A 69 -16.72 -3.37 13.85
N THR A 70 -15.52 -2.83 13.62
CA THR A 70 -14.69 -3.15 12.45
C THR A 70 -13.29 -3.57 12.85
N TYR A 71 -12.60 -2.76 13.67
CA TYR A 71 -11.17 -2.94 13.97
C TYR A 71 -10.93 -3.66 15.31
N GLY A 72 -11.74 -3.40 16.34
CA GLY A 72 -11.68 -4.06 17.63
C GLY A 72 -10.95 -3.30 18.73
N THR A 73 -10.56 -2.05 18.45
CA THR A 73 -9.88 -1.09 19.33
C THR A 73 -10.78 -0.54 20.45
N ASP A 74 -10.20 0.12 21.46
CA ASP A 74 -10.93 0.74 22.58
C ASP A 74 -11.10 2.26 22.37
N PRO A 75 -12.34 2.79 22.16
CA PRO A 75 -12.62 4.22 21.88
C PRO A 75 -12.36 5.22 23.02
N TYR A 76 -11.40 4.90 23.88
CA TYR A 76 -10.94 5.75 24.97
C TYR A 76 -9.41 5.68 25.15
N ASP A 77 -8.69 4.98 24.26
CA ASP A 77 -7.25 4.79 24.26
C ASP A 77 -6.75 4.84 22.81
N PRO A 78 -6.10 5.94 22.38
CA PRO A 78 -5.78 6.21 20.96
C PRO A 78 -4.68 5.31 20.37
N ASP A 79 -4.24 4.31 21.12
CA ASP A 79 -3.09 3.41 20.88
C ASP A 79 -3.44 2.13 21.67
N THR A 80 -4.27 1.27 21.08
CA THR A 80 -4.92 0.15 21.80
C THR A 80 -3.91 -0.93 22.23
N ASP A 81 -2.85 -1.16 21.45
CA ASP A 81 -1.84 -2.16 21.78
C ASP A 81 -0.61 -1.61 22.55
N GLY A 82 -0.41 -0.28 22.53
CA GLY A 82 0.57 0.44 23.33
C GLY A 82 1.96 0.51 22.70
N ASP A 83 2.07 0.40 21.37
CA ASP A 83 3.34 0.43 20.65
C ASP A 83 3.88 1.84 20.37
N GLY A 84 3.01 2.85 20.41
CA GLY A 84 3.30 4.27 20.19
C GLY A 84 2.83 4.83 18.84
N MET A 85 2.22 4.03 17.98
CA MET A 85 1.40 4.46 16.85
C MET A 85 -0.04 4.65 17.32
N THR A 86 -0.87 5.38 16.55
CA THR A 86 -2.29 5.55 16.90
C THR A 86 -3.18 4.70 16.04
N ASP A 87 -4.26 4.14 16.61
CA ASP A 87 -5.13 3.18 15.93
C ASP A 87 -5.68 3.74 14.60
N GLY A 88 -6.00 5.03 14.56
CA GLY A 88 -6.46 5.78 13.39
C GLY A 88 -5.38 6.06 12.35
N TYR A 89 -4.11 6.19 12.74
CA TYR A 89 -2.99 6.24 11.79
C TYR A 89 -2.76 4.86 11.18
N GLU A 90 -2.71 3.83 12.01
CA GLU A 90 -2.55 2.46 11.58
C GLU A 90 -3.67 1.98 10.68
N VAL A 91 -4.92 2.38 10.93
CA VAL A 91 -6.03 2.08 10.03
C VAL A 91 -5.94 2.86 8.71
N HIS A 92 -5.31 4.04 8.70
CA HIS A 92 -5.14 4.85 7.50
C HIS A 92 -4.07 4.27 6.55
N ALA A 93 -2.91 3.90 7.09
CA ALA A 93 -1.80 3.25 6.38
C ALA A 93 -1.99 1.72 6.28
N GLY A 94 -1.83 1.08 7.45
CA GLY A 94 -1.93 -0.34 7.74
C GLY A 94 -0.64 -1.12 7.51
N LEU A 95 -0.07 -1.83 8.48
CA LEU A 95 -0.37 -1.83 9.91
C LEU A 95 -1.73 -2.47 10.28
N ASN A 96 -1.96 -2.68 11.57
CA ASN A 96 -3.09 -3.38 12.16
C ASN A 96 -3.15 -2.97 13.66
N PRO A 97 -4.14 -2.21 14.13
CA PRO A 97 -4.12 -1.47 15.41
C PRO A 97 -4.35 -2.34 16.66
N LEU A 98 -3.89 -3.58 16.60
CA LEU A 98 -3.96 -4.62 17.63
C LEU A 98 -2.71 -5.51 17.58
N ASP A 99 -1.64 -5.08 16.90
CA ASP A 99 -0.48 -5.85 16.50
C ASP A 99 0.81 -5.02 16.47
N SER A 100 1.23 -4.62 17.68
CA SER A 100 2.50 -3.95 18.05
C SER A 100 3.81 -4.50 17.47
N GLY A 101 3.79 -5.57 16.67
CA GLY A 101 4.94 -6.23 16.05
C GLY A 101 5.94 -6.91 17.00
N ASP A 102 5.84 -6.69 18.33
CA ASP A 102 6.62 -7.43 19.32
C ASP A 102 5.85 -8.67 19.78
N ALA A 103 6.49 -9.83 19.67
CA ALA A 103 6.07 -11.06 20.33
C ALA A 103 6.28 -10.92 21.85
N GLY A 104 5.36 -10.19 22.49
CA GLY A 104 5.43 -9.78 23.88
C GLY A 104 5.74 -10.94 24.83
N LEU A 105 6.46 -10.64 25.91
CA LEU A 105 7.00 -11.67 26.82
C LEU A 105 5.94 -12.58 27.50
N ASP A 106 4.66 -12.25 27.41
CA ASP A 106 3.54 -13.06 27.92
C ASP A 106 3.03 -14.11 26.89
N ASP A 107 3.30 -13.94 25.59
CA ASP A 107 2.96 -14.89 24.52
C ASP A 107 4.00 -16.02 24.34
N ILE A 108 5.08 -16.01 25.14
CA ILE A 108 6.01 -17.14 25.26
C ILE A 108 5.38 -18.27 26.12
N ILE A 109 4.20 -18.76 25.71
CA ILE A 109 3.52 -19.93 26.28
C ILE A 109 3.82 -21.20 25.45
N THR A 110 5.10 -21.56 25.42
CA THR A 110 5.56 -22.95 25.42
C THR A 110 4.88 -23.95 24.47
N GLU A 111 5.02 -23.83 23.16
CA GLU A 111 5.10 -25.04 22.30
C GLU A 111 6.42 -25.06 21.53
N THR A 112 7.33 -25.92 22.01
CA THR A 112 8.57 -26.29 21.32
C THR A 112 8.27 -27.27 20.18
N GLU A 113 7.48 -26.84 19.21
CA GLU A 113 7.41 -27.52 17.92
C GLU A 113 8.46 -26.88 17.00
N THR A 114 9.68 -27.38 17.11
CA THR A 114 10.71 -27.16 16.10
C THR A 114 10.29 -27.89 14.83
N ASP A 115 9.40 -27.29 14.04
CA ASP A 115 9.14 -27.82 12.70
C ASP A 115 10.43 -27.69 11.88
N THR A 116 10.83 -28.80 11.27
CA THR A 116 12.12 -28.94 10.61
C THR A 116 11.91 -29.20 9.12
N GLY A 117 11.26 -28.21 8.50
CA GLY A 117 11.32 -27.91 7.08
C GLY A 117 10.17 -28.48 6.25
N ASP A 118 9.48 -27.58 5.55
CA ASP A 118 9.14 -27.78 4.15
C ASP A 118 9.20 -26.43 3.41
N ASP A 119 9.68 -26.45 2.17
CA ASP A 119 9.84 -25.23 1.36
C ASP A 119 8.48 -24.89 0.71
N ASN A 120 7.68 -24.00 1.32
CA ASN A 120 6.46 -23.50 0.68
C ASN A 120 6.23 -22.00 0.87
N SER A 121 6.14 -21.29 -0.26
CA SER A 121 5.79 -19.87 -0.34
C SER A 121 4.31 -19.65 0.06
N GLY A 122 4.08 -18.67 0.94
CA GLY A 122 2.77 -18.11 1.26
C GLY A 122 2.43 -18.14 2.74
N SER A 123 2.17 -16.96 3.31
CA SER A 123 1.73 -16.71 4.70
C SER A 123 2.55 -17.43 5.78
N ASP A 124 3.79 -16.98 5.97
CA ASP A 124 4.48 -17.15 7.27
C ASP A 124 4.01 -16.00 8.17
N GLU A 125 2.69 -15.98 8.46
CA GLU A 125 2.06 -15.05 9.39
C GLU A 125 2.50 -15.47 10.80
N THR A 126 3.72 -15.05 11.17
CA THR A 126 4.05 -14.84 12.57
C THR A 126 2.99 -13.90 13.13
N TRP A 127 2.32 -14.35 14.19
CA TRP A 127 1.39 -13.54 14.95
C TRP A 127 2.00 -13.39 16.35
N PRO A 128 2.37 -12.19 16.83
CA PRO A 128 2.31 -10.86 16.18
C PRO A 128 3.14 -10.74 14.88
N ASP A 129 2.72 -9.89 13.94
CA ASP A 129 3.42 -9.65 12.67
C ASP A 129 4.41 -8.48 12.83
N PRO A 130 5.72 -8.72 12.74
CA PRO A 130 6.73 -7.68 12.95
C PRO A 130 6.67 -6.54 11.93
N ASP A 131 6.03 -6.74 10.76
CA ASP A 131 5.86 -5.69 9.77
C ASP A 131 4.73 -4.70 10.16
N ASN A 132 3.81 -5.05 11.08
CA ASN A 132 2.74 -4.13 11.53
C ASN A 132 3.21 -3.12 12.60
N GLY A 133 4.10 -3.48 13.52
CA GLY A 133 4.54 -2.61 14.63
C GLY A 133 5.46 -1.44 14.23
N PRO A 134 5.95 -0.59 15.14
CA PRO A 134 6.56 0.70 14.81
C PRO A 134 7.93 0.59 14.13
N LEU A 135 8.56 -0.58 14.25
CA LEU A 135 9.86 -0.92 13.65
C LEU A 135 9.71 -1.88 12.46
N GLY A 136 8.47 -2.11 12.00
CA GLY A 136 8.16 -2.82 10.77
C GLY A 136 8.55 -2.01 9.54
N ASP A 137 8.72 -2.74 8.43
CA ASP A 137 9.11 -2.25 7.11
C ASP A 137 8.35 -3.12 6.08
N PRO A 138 7.03 -2.84 5.85
CA PRO A 138 6.16 -3.74 5.10
C PRO A 138 6.52 -3.78 3.62
N ASP A 139 6.86 -2.63 3.02
CA ASP A 139 7.16 -2.47 1.60
C ASP A 139 8.64 -2.67 1.23
N LYS A 140 9.56 -2.61 2.20
CA LYS A 140 11.00 -2.91 2.06
C LYS A 140 11.80 -1.86 1.31
N ASP A 141 11.40 -0.59 1.38
CA ASP A 141 12.26 0.55 1.07
C ASP A 141 13.32 0.79 2.19
N GLY A 142 13.01 0.36 3.42
CA GLY A 142 13.87 0.39 4.59
C GLY A 142 13.80 1.67 5.42
N LEU A 143 12.80 2.52 5.19
CA LEU A 143 12.17 3.36 6.20
C LEU A 143 11.36 2.43 7.13
N VAL A 144 10.98 2.89 8.32
CA VAL A 144 10.14 2.09 9.24
C VAL A 144 8.85 2.83 9.55
N ASN A 145 7.78 2.10 9.84
CA ASN A 145 6.43 2.62 10.09
C ASN A 145 6.39 3.89 10.96
N ILE A 146 7.23 4.00 12.01
CA ILE A 146 7.32 5.20 12.85
C ILE A 146 8.04 6.39 12.20
N GLU A 147 9.05 6.16 11.37
CA GLU A 147 9.74 7.19 10.59
C GLU A 147 8.83 7.69 9.45
N GLU A 148 8.06 6.78 8.85
CA GLU A 148 7.03 7.09 7.86
C GLU A 148 5.88 7.92 8.43
N MET A 149 5.44 7.61 9.66
CA MET A 149 4.47 8.43 10.38
C MET A 149 4.97 9.87 10.61
N GLU A 150 6.27 10.04 10.90
CA GLU A 150 6.88 11.37 11.09
C GLU A 150 7.02 12.14 9.76
N LEU A 151 7.19 11.44 8.63
CA LEU A 151 7.31 12.02 7.28
C LEU A 151 5.96 12.21 6.56
N GLY A 152 4.95 11.40 6.90
CA GLY A 152 3.63 11.37 6.28
C GLY A 152 3.51 10.46 5.04
N THR A 153 4.44 9.51 4.86
CA THR A 153 4.47 8.54 3.77
C THR A 153 3.52 7.35 4.03
N ASP A 154 3.36 6.44 3.06
CA ASP A 154 2.46 5.27 3.10
C ASP A 154 3.24 3.97 3.31
N PRO A 155 3.25 3.38 4.54
CA PRO A 155 3.94 2.15 4.91
C PRO A 155 3.73 0.88 4.07
N ARG A 156 2.86 0.91 3.05
CA ARG A 156 2.68 -0.19 2.09
C ARG A 156 3.20 0.15 0.70
N ARG A 157 3.83 1.30 0.52
CA ARG A 157 4.22 1.86 -0.76
C ARG A 157 5.57 2.57 -0.63
N ASN A 158 6.60 1.85 -1.09
CA ASN A 158 7.99 2.28 -1.20
C ASN A 158 8.24 3.55 -2.05
N ASP A 159 7.18 4.17 -2.55
CA ASP A 159 7.08 5.25 -3.52
C ASP A 159 5.66 5.82 -3.33
N THR A 160 5.53 6.79 -2.42
CA THR A 160 4.23 7.31 -1.94
C THR A 160 3.56 8.20 -2.96
N ASP A 161 4.28 9.08 -3.64
CA ASP A 161 3.70 9.99 -4.63
C ASP A 161 3.63 9.40 -6.06
N GLY A 162 4.30 8.26 -6.28
CA GLY A 162 4.26 7.46 -7.49
C GLY A 162 5.28 7.86 -8.57
N ASP A 163 6.27 8.69 -8.23
CA ASP A 163 7.28 9.20 -9.16
C ASP A 163 8.34 8.17 -9.56
N GLY A 164 8.52 7.10 -8.78
CA GLY A 164 9.44 6.00 -9.04
C GLY A 164 10.85 6.19 -8.45
N LEU A 165 11.05 7.17 -7.57
CA LEU A 165 12.06 7.14 -6.51
C LEU A 165 11.50 6.38 -5.30
N ASN A 166 12.30 6.25 -4.23
CA ASN A 166 11.82 5.67 -2.97
C ASN A 166 11.82 6.69 -1.83
N ASP A 167 10.80 6.60 -0.98
CA ASP A 167 10.49 7.58 0.06
C ASP A 167 11.68 7.83 0.99
N LYS A 168 12.37 6.76 1.39
CA LYS A 168 13.60 6.84 2.16
C LYS A 168 14.71 7.62 1.46
N TRP A 169 15.01 7.31 0.19
CA TRP A 169 16.10 7.94 -0.56
C TRP A 169 15.80 9.43 -0.74
N GLU A 170 14.56 9.78 -1.05
CA GLU A 170 14.14 11.18 -1.13
C GLU A 170 14.28 11.90 0.22
N SER A 171 13.83 11.30 1.32
CA SER A 171 13.96 11.88 2.68
C SER A 171 15.41 12.17 3.11
N LEU A 172 16.40 11.49 2.50
CA LEU A 172 17.83 11.71 2.76
C LEU A 172 18.41 12.87 1.94
N TYR A 173 17.83 13.16 0.77
CA TYR A 173 18.39 14.11 -0.22
C TYR A 173 17.50 15.34 -0.50
N THR A 174 16.35 15.47 0.17
CA THR A 174 15.41 16.62 0.08
C THR A 174 16.11 17.97 -0.02
N PHE A 175 15.81 18.72 -1.08
CA PHE A 175 16.55 19.92 -1.45
C PHE A 175 15.64 21.10 -1.86
N ASP A 176 15.64 22.15 -1.04
CA ASP A 176 14.92 23.40 -1.33
C ASP A 176 15.71 24.35 -2.25
N MET A 177 15.09 24.77 -3.36
CA MET A 177 15.62 25.83 -4.23
C MET A 177 14.60 26.89 -4.67
N VAL A 178 15.09 28.12 -4.82
CA VAL A 178 14.26 29.25 -5.27
C VAL A 178 14.39 29.44 -6.78
N THR A 179 13.32 29.15 -7.51
CA THR A 179 13.23 29.35 -8.97
C THR A 179 12.72 30.75 -9.32
N GLN A 180 12.62 31.05 -10.63
CA GLN A 180 11.95 32.28 -11.10
C GLN A 180 10.42 32.22 -10.97
N SER A 181 9.84 31.03 -10.73
CA SER A 181 8.39 30.79 -10.66
C SER A 181 7.87 30.63 -9.23
N GLY A 182 8.74 30.27 -8.28
CA GLY A 182 8.41 30.05 -6.88
C GLY A 182 9.53 29.32 -6.14
N ASP A 183 9.31 29.05 -4.86
CA ASP A 183 10.09 28.10 -4.09
C ASP A 183 9.71 26.68 -4.57
N LEU A 184 10.70 25.81 -4.82
CA LEU A 184 10.56 24.44 -5.30
C LEU A 184 11.39 23.54 -4.39
N THR A 185 10.75 22.54 -3.80
CA THR A 185 11.40 21.49 -3.02
C THR A 185 11.52 20.28 -3.95
N LEU A 186 12.75 19.80 -4.14
CA LEU A 186 13.06 18.58 -4.86
C LEU A 186 13.27 17.42 -3.87
N PHE A 187 13.00 16.20 -4.30
CA PHE A 187 13.08 14.98 -3.49
C PHE A 187 12.22 15.07 -2.22
N ASP A 188 10.92 15.34 -2.41
CA ASP A 188 9.89 15.39 -1.37
C ASP A 188 9.02 14.15 -1.57
N PRO A 189 9.06 13.13 -0.67
CA PRO A 189 8.32 11.85 -0.82
C PRO A 189 6.81 11.96 -1.03
N LEU A 190 6.25 13.15 -0.84
CA LEU A 190 4.83 13.45 -0.99
C LEU A 190 4.51 14.25 -2.29
N ASN A 191 5.52 14.57 -3.10
CA ASN A 191 5.40 15.41 -4.30
C ASN A 191 6.61 15.32 -5.28
N GLY A 192 6.62 14.29 -6.13
CA GLY A 192 7.51 14.11 -7.30
C GLY A 192 7.23 15.05 -8.48
N ASN A 193 6.97 16.33 -8.18
CA ASN A 193 6.94 17.50 -9.06
C ASN A 193 6.54 17.29 -10.55
N TRP A 194 5.47 16.55 -10.83
CA TRP A 194 5.02 16.20 -12.20
C TRP A 194 4.74 17.36 -13.19
N ASP A 195 4.63 18.60 -12.72
CA ASP A 195 4.47 19.83 -13.54
C ASP A 195 5.69 20.75 -13.35
N CYS A 196 6.89 20.16 -13.47
CA CYS A 196 8.12 20.83 -13.09
C CYS A 196 8.56 21.94 -14.05
N VAL A 197 8.79 23.13 -13.50
CA VAL A 197 9.29 24.31 -14.23
C VAL A 197 10.70 24.11 -14.83
N LEU A 198 11.44 23.10 -14.38
CA LEU A 198 12.79 22.77 -14.88
C LEU A 198 12.77 21.92 -16.16
N LEU A 199 11.63 21.27 -16.46
CA LEU A 199 11.42 20.50 -17.68
C LEU A 199 10.78 21.42 -18.75
N ASP A 200 11.63 22.08 -19.53
CA ASP A 200 11.22 22.72 -20.77
C ASP A 200 11.09 21.65 -21.89
N PRO A 201 10.21 21.82 -22.90
CA PRO A 201 10.10 20.89 -24.03
C PRO A 201 11.37 20.72 -24.88
N GLU A 202 12.41 21.53 -24.64
CA GLU A 202 13.74 21.34 -25.21
C GLU A 202 14.62 20.43 -24.33
N SER A 203 14.52 20.46 -22.99
CA SER A 203 15.24 19.51 -22.14
C SER A 203 14.62 18.11 -22.23
N GLU A 204 13.29 17.97 -22.15
CA GLU A 204 12.58 16.70 -22.34
C GLU A 204 13.03 15.96 -23.61
N ALA A 205 13.07 16.65 -24.76
CA ALA A 205 13.47 16.05 -26.04
C ALA A 205 14.97 15.67 -26.11
N ASN A 206 15.83 16.28 -25.28
CA ASN A 206 17.23 15.89 -25.14
C ASN A 206 17.38 14.68 -24.20
N LEU A 207 16.56 14.60 -23.15
CA LEU A 207 16.50 13.46 -22.23
C LEU A 207 15.93 12.21 -22.93
N GLU A 208 14.83 12.33 -23.69
CA GLU A 208 14.28 11.25 -24.54
C GLU A 208 15.34 10.69 -25.51
N GLN A 209 16.18 11.58 -26.08
CA GLN A 209 17.28 11.16 -26.97
C GLN A 209 18.43 10.46 -26.23
N THR A 210 18.61 10.74 -24.95
CA THR A 210 19.70 10.21 -24.11
C THR A 210 19.32 8.85 -23.53
N TYR A 211 18.14 8.75 -22.92
CA TYR A 211 17.61 7.52 -22.31
C TYR A 211 17.00 6.56 -23.35
N GLY A 212 16.49 7.11 -24.46
CA GLY A 212 15.76 6.37 -25.48
C GLY A 212 14.28 6.23 -25.14
N SER A 213 13.44 6.21 -26.18
CA SER A 213 11.97 6.24 -26.04
C SER A 213 11.40 5.09 -25.21
N GLU A 214 11.99 3.89 -25.26
CA GLU A 214 11.49 2.74 -24.46
C GLU A 214 11.63 2.96 -22.94
N LEU A 215 12.67 3.69 -22.50
CA LEU A 215 12.85 4.04 -21.09
C LEU A 215 12.04 5.31 -20.76
N TRP A 216 12.08 6.31 -21.63
CA TRP A 216 11.31 7.55 -21.46
C TRP A 216 9.80 7.30 -21.33
N ASP A 217 9.22 6.46 -22.20
CA ASP A 217 7.80 6.05 -22.16
C ASP A 217 7.47 5.17 -20.93
N SER A 218 8.46 4.74 -20.13
CA SER A 218 8.25 3.98 -18.89
C SER A 218 8.35 4.81 -17.60
N LEU A 219 8.89 6.03 -17.72
CA LEU A 219 9.02 7.03 -16.65
C LEU A 219 7.88 8.07 -16.70
N GLU A 220 6.86 7.84 -17.55
CA GLU A 220 5.68 8.71 -17.65
C GLU A 220 4.57 8.27 -16.69
N ASN A 221 3.92 9.24 -16.02
CA ASN A 221 2.66 8.96 -15.35
C ASN A 221 1.50 8.77 -16.35
N PHE A 222 0.31 8.43 -15.85
CA PHE A 222 -0.89 8.23 -16.70
C PHE A 222 -1.30 9.46 -17.55
N ALA A 223 -0.81 10.66 -17.24
CA ALA A 223 -1.05 11.87 -18.03
C ALA A 223 0.01 12.12 -19.14
N GLY A 224 1.06 11.31 -19.20
CA GLY A 224 2.20 11.52 -20.11
C GLY A 224 3.13 12.65 -19.63
N GLN A 225 3.28 12.79 -18.32
CA GLN A 225 4.20 13.73 -17.67
C GLN A 225 5.30 12.97 -16.95
N HIS A 226 6.45 13.61 -16.77
CA HIS A 226 7.64 13.06 -16.13
C HIS A 226 7.96 13.86 -14.87
N SER A 227 8.32 13.18 -13.78
CA SER A 227 8.84 13.85 -12.58
C SER A 227 10.22 14.45 -12.86
N CYS A 228 10.48 15.66 -12.38
CA CYS A 228 11.83 16.22 -12.43
C CYS A 228 12.72 15.80 -11.26
N ASP A 229 12.14 15.27 -10.19
CA ASP A 229 12.89 14.59 -9.14
C ASP A 229 13.45 13.28 -9.70
N GLN A 230 12.68 12.54 -10.50
CA GLN A 230 13.15 11.30 -11.13
C GLN A 230 14.12 11.51 -12.30
N VAL A 231 13.79 12.35 -13.29
CA VAL A 231 14.46 12.31 -14.62
C VAL A 231 15.60 13.30 -14.83
N LEU A 232 15.90 14.17 -13.85
CA LEU A 232 17.02 15.10 -13.95
C LEU A 232 18.35 14.45 -13.54
N ASP A 233 19.42 15.12 -13.97
CA ASP A 233 20.81 14.93 -13.59
C ASP A 233 21.22 16.27 -12.94
N PHE A 234 21.28 16.31 -11.61
CA PHE A 234 21.36 17.58 -10.86
C PHE A 234 22.81 18.02 -10.62
N ASP A 235 23.73 17.09 -10.38
CA ASP A 235 25.15 17.35 -10.19
C ASP A 235 25.93 17.44 -11.52
N SER A 236 25.32 17.02 -12.63
CA SER A 236 25.88 16.98 -13.99
C SER A 236 26.94 15.88 -14.21
N ASP A 237 26.91 14.79 -13.45
CA ASP A 237 27.85 13.67 -13.55
C ASP A 237 27.54 12.67 -14.68
N THR A 238 26.38 12.78 -15.33
CA THR A 238 25.76 11.91 -16.36
C THR A 238 24.97 10.69 -15.89
N LEU A 239 24.88 10.46 -14.58
CA LEU A 239 23.87 9.65 -13.94
C LEU A 239 22.62 10.53 -13.71
N ALA A 240 21.46 9.91 -13.62
CA ALA A 240 20.19 10.61 -13.39
C ALA A 240 19.60 10.08 -12.10
N ASN A 241 18.83 10.90 -11.39
CA ASN A 241 18.35 10.63 -10.04
C ASN A 241 17.71 9.22 -9.90
N PHE A 242 16.88 8.77 -10.86
CA PHE A 242 16.32 7.41 -10.90
C PHE A 242 17.35 6.27 -10.98
N ALA A 243 18.48 6.52 -11.64
CA ALA A 243 19.57 5.58 -11.73
C ALA A 243 20.37 5.58 -10.43
N GLU A 244 20.58 6.76 -9.84
CA GLU A 244 21.26 6.97 -8.57
C GLU A 244 20.60 6.27 -7.40
N GLU A 245 19.28 6.43 -7.24
CA GLU A 245 18.46 5.65 -6.29
C GLU A 245 18.79 4.16 -6.43
N SER A 246 18.76 3.65 -7.66
CA SER A 246 18.92 2.22 -7.93
C SER A 246 20.33 1.69 -7.62
N TYR A 247 21.30 2.58 -7.41
CA TYR A 247 22.68 2.29 -7.05
C TYR A 247 23.07 2.79 -5.64
N GLY A 248 22.22 3.56 -4.97
CA GLY A 248 22.48 4.14 -3.65
C GLY A 248 23.47 5.32 -3.67
N THR A 249 23.52 6.09 -4.76
CA THR A 249 24.38 7.29 -4.89
C THR A 249 23.62 8.58 -4.55
N ASN A 250 24.35 9.71 -4.49
CA ASN A 250 23.91 11.00 -3.97
C ASN A 250 23.69 12.03 -5.10
N PRO A 251 22.43 12.44 -5.38
CA PRO A 251 22.09 13.29 -6.53
C PRO A 251 22.62 14.73 -6.43
N LEU A 252 23.27 15.08 -5.32
CA LEU A 252 23.85 16.39 -5.08
C LEU A 252 25.39 16.39 -5.21
N ALA A 253 26.05 15.26 -5.53
CA ALA A 253 27.51 15.19 -5.62
C ALA A 253 28.10 14.04 -6.47
N GLU A 254 28.88 14.42 -7.51
CA GLU A 254 29.62 13.57 -8.47
C GLU A 254 30.48 12.44 -7.88
N ASP A 255 30.73 12.45 -6.57
CA ASP A 255 31.58 11.54 -5.81
C ASP A 255 30.93 11.35 -4.42
N SER A 256 30.10 10.30 -4.30
CA SER A 256 29.27 10.02 -3.11
C SER A 256 30.09 9.69 -1.87
N ASP A 257 31.18 8.93 -2.02
CA ASP A 257 31.98 8.40 -0.90
C ASP A 257 33.24 9.25 -0.59
N GLY A 258 33.65 10.10 -1.53
CA GLY A 258 34.77 11.03 -1.42
C GLY A 258 36.13 10.42 -1.76
N ASP A 259 36.20 9.25 -2.43
CA ASP A 259 37.45 8.57 -2.77
C ASP A 259 38.18 9.13 -4.01
N LEU A 260 37.54 10.05 -4.75
CA LEU A 260 37.96 10.67 -6.02
C LEU A 260 37.73 9.82 -7.28
N ILE A 261 36.89 8.79 -7.21
CA ILE A 261 36.24 8.13 -8.34
C ILE A 261 34.78 8.60 -8.35
N GLY A 262 34.32 9.12 -9.49
CA GLY A 262 32.93 9.58 -9.60
C GLY A 262 31.93 8.45 -9.77
N ASP A 263 30.70 8.72 -9.35
CA ASP A 263 29.62 7.72 -9.24
C ASP A 263 29.29 7.10 -10.61
N GLN A 264 29.27 7.90 -11.69
CA GLN A 264 29.13 7.38 -13.06
C GLN A 264 30.23 6.37 -13.46
N VAL A 265 31.46 6.48 -12.93
CA VAL A 265 32.55 5.52 -13.18
C VAL A 265 32.37 4.26 -12.34
N GLU A 266 31.93 4.40 -11.08
CA GLU A 266 31.62 3.28 -10.19
C GLU A 266 30.49 2.42 -10.76
N VAL A 267 29.38 3.03 -11.20
CA VAL A 267 28.27 2.36 -11.88
C VAL A 267 28.72 1.69 -13.18
N ALA A 268 29.59 2.35 -13.96
CA ALA A 268 30.03 1.79 -15.24
C ALA A 268 31.03 0.62 -15.11
N MET A 269 31.86 0.60 -14.06
CA MET A 269 33.04 -0.29 -13.98
C MET A 269 33.14 -1.14 -12.71
N GLY A 270 32.39 -0.80 -11.66
CA GLY A 270 32.44 -1.40 -10.34
C GLY A 270 31.35 -2.45 -10.07
N SER A 271 31.52 -3.13 -8.94
CA SER A 271 30.50 -3.98 -8.32
C SER A 271 30.00 -3.26 -7.07
N ILE A 272 28.83 -2.65 -7.14
CA ILE A 272 28.27 -1.83 -6.07
C ILE A 272 27.66 -2.74 -5.00
N LEU A 273 27.88 -2.45 -3.72
CA LEU A 273 27.29 -3.20 -2.61
C LEU A 273 25.88 -2.68 -2.35
N LEU A 274 24.86 -3.53 -2.55
CA LEU A 274 23.49 -3.23 -2.15
C LEU A 274 23.38 -3.42 -0.62
N GLU A 275 23.44 -2.33 0.14
CA GLU A 275 23.26 -2.34 1.59
C GLU A 275 21.77 -2.25 2.01
N VAL A 276 20.98 -3.31 1.77
CA VAL A 276 19.70 -3.48 2.49
C VAL A 276 19.47 -4.92 2.93
N VAL A 277 19.81 -5.24 4.18
CA VAL A 277 19.14 -6.27 5.00
C VAL A 277 19.22 -5.86 6.49
N CYS A 278 18.10 -5.44 7.08
CA CYS A 278 17.89 -5.27 8.52
C CYS A 278 18.95 -4.44 9.29
N GLY A 279 19.29 -3.23 8.79
CA GLY A 279 19.99 -2.19 9.57
C GLY A 279 21.40 -2.54 10.08
N LYS A 280 22.10 -3.50 9.46
CA LYS A 280 23.47 -3.88 9.82
C LYS A 280 24.33 -4.11 8.58
N ALA A 281 25.46 -3.40 8.51
CA ALA A 281 26.47 -3.57 7.46
C ALA A 281 26.84 -5.05 7.25
N VAL A 282 26.44 -5.61 6.10
CA VAL A 282 26.69 -7.01 5.75
C VAL A 282 28.05 -7.09 5.07
N ILE A 283 29.06 -7.56 5.82
CA ILE A 283 30.33 -7.98 5.23
C ILE A 283 30.08 -9.10 4.20
N ASN A 284 30.22 -8.74 2.92
CA ASN A 284 29.79 -9.51 1.72
C ASN A 284 28.26 -9.52 1.49
N GLY A 285 27.62 -8.36 1.50
CA GLY A 285 26.25 -8.18 1.03
C GLY A 285 26.08 -8.48 -0.48
N PRO A 286 24.84 -8.54 -0.99
CA PRO A 286 24.59 -8.70 -2.42
C PRO A 286 25.20 -7.54 -3.22
N THR A 287 25.92 -7.85 -4.29
CA THR A 287 26.50 -6.82 -5.17
C THR A 287 25.70 -6.69 -6.46
N LYS A 288 25.33 -5.45 -6.83
CA LYS A 288 24.86 -5.11 -8.17
C LYS A 288 26.09 -4.86 -9.03
N ASP A 289 26.43 -5.85 -9.84
CA ASP A 289 27.47 -5.71 -10.86
C ASP A 289 27.02 -4.64 -11.87
N GLY A 290 27.83 -3.59 -12.07
CA GLY A 290 27.55 -2.54 -13.05
C GLY A 290 27.38 -3.12 -14.47
N PRO A 291 26.57 -2.50 -15.35
CA PRO A 291 26.14 -3.08 -16.63
C PRO A 291 27.27 -3.48 -17.60
N PHE A 292 28.51 -3.01 -17.40
CA PHE A 292 29.66 -3.33 -18.25
C PHE A 292 30.76 -4.18 -17.57
N THR A 293 30.58 -4.57 -16.31
CA THR A 293 31.53 -5.43 -15.55
C THR A 293 31.87 -6.75 -16.25
N THR A 294 30.92 -7.32 -17.01
CA THR A 294 31.06 -8.62 -17.69
C THR A 294 31.80 -8.58 -19.04
N LEU A 295 32.32 -7.42 -19.46
CA LEU A 295 33.02 -7.22 -20.73
C LEU A 295 34.58 -7.31 -20.66
N LEU A 296 35.14 -7.79 -19.54
CA LEU A 296 36.59 -7.96 -19.31
C LEU A 296 37.04 -9.44 -19.28
#